data_AF-A0A423VWS6-F1
#
_entry.id   AF-A0A423VWS6-F1
#
_cell.length_a   1.000
_cell.length_b   1.000
_cell.length_c   1.000
_cell.angle_alpha   90.00
_cell.angle_beta   90.00
_cell.angle_gamma   90.00
#
_symmetry.space_group_name_H-M   'P 1'
#
loop_
_entity.id
_entity.type
_entity.pdbx_description
1 polymer ?
#
loop_
_entity_poly.entity_id
_entity_poly.type
_entity_poly.pdbx_seq_one_letter_code
_entity_poly.pdbx_strand_id
1 'polypeptide(L)'
;MDAIQTHPTTATQAKSFISPGSLSFPTGHNELTPPGDAGHKANPNGAPAGSPPVNGNAVGPVTPAATPGAQQSGSGLTPTLQNIVATVNLDCRLDLKTIALHARNAEYNPKRFAAVIMRIREPKTTALIFASGKMVVTGAKSEDDSKLASRKYARIIQKLGFNAKFTDFKIQNIVGSCDIKFPIRLEGLASRHHNFSSYEPELFPGLIYRMVKPKIVLLIFVSGKIVLTGAKVRDEIYHAFELIYPVLQDFRKV
;
A
#
# COMPACT_ATOMS: atom_id res chain seq x y z
N MET A 1 8.42 -19.31 -12.04
CA MET A 1 7.88 -18.65 -10.83
C MET A 1 6.69 -17.82 -11.26
N ASP A 2 5.51 -18.25 -10.84
CA ASP A 2 4.24 -17.60 -11.12
C ASP A 2 4.26 -16.11 -10.77
N ALA A 3 3.51 -15.30 -11.54
CA ALA A 3 3.31 -13.90 -11.23
C ALA A 3 2.84 -13.78 -9.77
N ILE A 4 3.58 -13.02 -8.95
CA ILE A 4 3.18 -12.73 -7.57
C ILE A 4 1.75 -12.23 -7.63
N GLN A 5 0.83 -12.98 -7.01
CA GLN A 5 -0.58 -12.69 -7.11
C GLN A 5 -0.88 -11.40 -6.33
N THR A 6 -0.93 -10.27 -7.04
CA THR A 6 -1.01 -8.94 -6.43
C THR A 6 -2.40 -8.56 -5.94
N HIS A 7 -3.43 -9.31 -6.33
CA HIS A 7 -4.82 -9.03 -6.00
C HIS A 7 -5.59 -10.33 -5.72
N PRO A 8 -6.54 -10.31 -4.76
CA PRO A 8 -7.25 -11.51 -4.34
C PRO A 8 -8.23 -11.99 -5.41
N THR A 9 -8.16 -13.26 -5.81
CA THR A 9 -9.11 -13.91 -6.75
C THR A 9 -10.21 -14.67 -6.03
N THR A 10 -10.08 -14.92 -4.73
CA THR A 10 -11.09 -15.62 -3.92
C THR A 10 -11.33 -14.91 -2.59
N ALA A 11 -12.44 -15.20 -1.90
CA ALA A 11 -12.74 -14.57 -0.61
C ALA A 11 -11.79 -14.93 0.54
N THR A 12 -11.13 -16.09 0.53
CA THR A 12 -10.10 -16.44 1.53
C THR A 12 -8.89 -15.55 1.30
N GLN A 13 -8.48 -15.39 0.04
CA GLN A 13 -7.40 -14.46 -0.31
C GLN A 13 -7.77 -13.02 0.03
N ALA A 14 -9.02 -12.60 -0.17
CA ALA A 14 -9.46 -11.24 0.20
C ALA A 14 -9.36 -10.99 1.71
N LYS A 15 -9.72 -11.98 2.54
CA LYS A 15 -9.56 -11.89 4.00
C LYS A 15 -8.11 -11.74 4.42
N SER A 16 -7.22 -12.57 3.88
CA SER A 16 -5.77 -12.48 4.14
C SER A 16 -5.14 -11.21 3.56
N PHE A 17 -5.72 -10.67 2.47
CA PHE A 17 -5.24 -9.47 1.81
C PHE A 17 -5.47 -8.21 2.65
N ILE A 18 -6.57 -8.12 3.40
CA ILE A 18 -6.86 -6.96 4.26
C ILE A 18 -6.43 -7.14 5.71
N SER A 19 -5.83 -8.28 6.07
CA SER A 19 -5.43 -8.53 7.46
C SER A 19 -4.28 -7.60 7.86
N PRO A 20 -4.23 -7.15 9.13
CA PRO A 20 -3.09 -6.42 9.66
C PRO A 20 -1.78 -7.20 9.43
N GLY A 21 -0.74 -6.51 8.95
CA GLY A 21 0.56 -7.11 8.67
C GLY A 21 0.66 -7.86 7.32
N SER A 22 -0.40 -7.86 6.51
CA SER A 22 -0.35 -8.36 5.13
C SER A 22 0.59 -7.50 4.26
N LEU A 23 1.05 -8.03 3.13
CA LEU A 23 1.83 -7.25 2.16
C LEU A 23 1.10 -6.02 1.65
N SER A 24 -0.24 -6.02 1.70
CA SER A 24 -1.09 -4.91 1.28
C SER A 24 -1.31 -3.88 2.39
N PHE A 25 -1.16 -4.27 3.65
CA PHE A 25 -1.28 -3.43 4.84
C PHE A 25 -0.18 -3.75 5.87
N PRO A 26 1.09 -3.50 5.54
CA PRO A 26 2.23 -3.91 6.37
C PRO A 26 2.31 -3.12 7.68
N THR A 27 1.70 -1.93 7.75
CA THR A 27 1.76 -1.03 8.91
C THR A 27 0.62 -1.19 9.92
N GLY A 28 -0.25 -2.20 9.78
CA GLY A 28 -1.21 -2.58 10.83
C GLY A 28 -2.12 -1.45 11.34
N HIS A 29 -2.54 -0.51 10.50
CA HIS A 29 -3.48 0.53 10.93
C HIS A 29 -4.90 -0.05 11.10
N ASN A 30 -5.46 0.15 12.29
CA ASN A 30 -6.73 -0.36 12.79
C ASN A 30 -7.99 0.22 12.09
N GLU A 31 -7.87 0.77 10.88
CA GLU A 31 -8.90 1.60 10.24
C GLU A 31 -9.92 0.80 9.41
N LEU A 32 -9.72 -0.51 9.29
CA LEU A 32 -10.49 -1.43 8.44
C LEU A 32 -11.23 -2.53 9.23
N THR A 33 -11.19 -2.53 10.56
CA THR A 33 -12.06 -3.40 11.35
C THR A 33 -13.51 -2.91 11.27
N PRO A 34 -14.48 -3.76 10.86
CA PRO A 34 -15.88 -3.43 11.06
C PRO A 34 -16.14 -3.32 12.57
N PRO A 35 -16.88 -2.30 13.04
CA PRO A 35 -17.25 -2.25 14.44
C PRO A 35 -18.17 -3.43 14.75
N GLY A 36 -17.65 -4.38 15.52
CA GLY A 36 -18.46 -5.24 16.38
C GLY A 36 -18.86 -4.46 17.64
N ASP A 37 -19.96 -4.89 18.24
CA ASP A 37 -20.74 -4.20 19.28
C ASP A 37 -19.99 -3.61 20.49
N ALA A 38 -20.69 -2.63 21.08
CA ALA A 38 -20.35 -1.65 22.12
C ALA A 38 -19.58 -2.09 23.39
N GLY A 39 -18.82 -1.12 23.93
CA GLY A 39 -18.32 -1.10 25.31
C GLY A 39 -17.80 0.29 25.72
N HIS A 40 -18.71 1.19 26.07
CA HIS A 40 -18.48 2.54 26.61
C HIS A 40 -17.54 2.55 27.83
N LYS A 41 -16.51 3.41 27.85
CA LYS A 41 -16.12 4.24 29.01
C LYS A 41 -15.37 5.51 28.57
N ALA A 42 -15.99 6.65 28.83
CA ALA A 42 -15.40 7.98 28.78
C ALA A 42 -14.82 8.35 30.16
N ASN A 43 -13.73 9.10 30.23
CA ASN A 43 -13.73 10.45 30.82
C ASN A 43 -12.40 11.23 30.58
N PRO A 44 -12.41 12.57 30.74
CA PRO A 44 -11.46 13.52 30.19
C PRO A 44 -10.56 14.20 31.25
N ASN A 45 -9.63 15.04 30.80
CA ASN A 45 -9.06 16.25 31.43
C ASN A 45 -7.89 16.70 30.52
N GLY A 46 -7.51 17.96 30.30
CA GLY A 46 -7.80 19.27 30.86
C GLY A 46 -6.69 20.20 30.31
N ALA A 47 -6.99 21.47 30.07
CA ALA A 47 -6.21 22.41 29.26
C ALA A 47 -5.03 23.10 30.01
N PRO A 48 -4.63 24.36 29.73
CA PRO A 48 -3.51 24.76 28.85
C PRO A 48 -2.46 25.68 29.54
N ALA A 49 -1.36 26.00 28.87
CA ALA A 49 -0.45 27.13 29.15
C ALA A 49 0.37 27.40 27.86
N GLY A 50 0.73 28.59 27.39
CA GLY A 50 0.93 29.92 27.96
C GLY A 50 2.19 30.50 27.30
N SER A 51 2.07 31.61 26.57
CA SER A 51 3.04 32.33 25.70
C SER A 51 4.15 33.10 26.50
N PRO A 52 5.07 33.97 25.98
CA PRO A 52 5.08 34.75 24.71
C PRO A 52 6.51 35.05 24.11
N PRO A 53 6.84 36.21 23.45
CA PRO A 53 7.23 36.27 22.02
C PRO A 53 8.62 36.93 21.73
N VAL A 54 9.16 36.83 20.51
CA VAL A 54 10.20 37.79 20.03
C VAL A 54 10.08 38.06 18.50
N ASN A 55 10.31 39.33 18.17
CA ASN A 55 10.23 40.07 16.91
C ASN A 55 10.97 39.51 15.69
N GLY A 56 10.53 39.97 14.52
CA GLY A 56 11.04 39.60 13.20
C GLY A 56 12.08 40.54 12.61
N ASN A 57 12.52 40.18 11.40
CA ASN A 57 12.91 41.14 10.37
C ASN A 57 12.97 40.45 9.00
N ALA A 58 12.47 41.16 7.98
CA ALA A 58 12.43 40.75 6.58
C ALA A 58 13.75 41.09 5.87
N VAL A 59 14.25 40.19 5.00
CA VAL A 59 15.18 40.52 3.91
C VAL A 59 14.85 39.62 2.72
N GLY A 60 14.73 40.22 1.53
CA GLY A 60 14.28 39.62 0.27
C GLY A 60 15.28 38.69 -0.43
N PRO A 61 14.91 38.18 -1.62
CA PRO A 61 15.52 37.01 -2.23
C PRO A 61 16.76 37.37 -3.06
N VAL A 62 17.83 36.61 -2.90
CA VAL A 62 18.99 36.61 -3.81
C VAL A 62 19.25 35.19 -4.30
N THR A 63 18.95 34.97 -5.57
CA THR A 63 19.43 33.84 -6.37
C THR A 63 20.93 34.04 -6.62
N PRO A 64 21.74 32.97 -6.52
CA PRO A 64 22.68 32.76 -7.61
C PRO A 64 22.83 31.30 -8.04
N ALA A 65 22.85 31.17 -9.36
CA ALA A 65 23.72 30.32 -10.16
C ALA A 65 23.61 28.79 -10.05
N ALA A 66 23.37 28.21 -11.23
CA ALA A 66 23.40 26.81 -11.55
C ALA A 66 24.74 26.14 -11.17
N THR A 67 24.64 25.10 -10.36
CA THR A 67 25.73 24.13 -10.18
C THR A 67 25.71 23.14 -11.36
N PRO A 68 26.83 22.95 -12.08
CA PRO A 68 26.92 21.99 -13.18
C PRO A 68 26.93 20.54 -12.64
N GLY A 69 26.16 19.67 -13.28
CA GLY A 69 26.39 18.23 -13.30
C GLY A 69 26.18 17.47 -11.99
N ALA A 70 24.92 17.22 -11.64
CA ALA A 70 24.62 16.02 -10.88
C ALA A 70 25.10 14.82 -11.71
N GLN A 71 26.20 14.20 -11.29
CA GLN A 71 26.61 12.90 -11.80
C GLN A 71 25.39 11.98 -11.69
N GLN A 72 24.86 11.56 -12.84
CA GLN A 72 23.91 10.47 -12.91
C GLN A 72 24.66 9.18 -12.57
N SER A 73 24.96 8.97 -11.30
CA SER A 73 25.20 7.64 -10.73
C SER A 73 23.85 6.96 -10.46
N GLY A 74 22.97 6.99 -11.46
CA GLY A 74 21.74 6.22 -11.46
C GLY A 74 22.06 4.86 -12.05
N SER A 75 21.76 3.79 -11.33
CA SER A 75 21.97 2.39 -11.74
C SER A 75 21.27 1.96 -13.04
N GLY A 76 20.63 2.89 -13.76
CA GLY A 76 19.79 2.64 -14.93
C GLY A 76 18.52 1.84 -14.63
N LEU A 77 18.34 1.38 -13.39
CA LEU A 77 17.26 0.51 -12.95
C LEU A 77 16.18 1.34 -12.28
N THR A 78 14.95 1.24 -12.80
CA THR A 78 13.79 1.91 -12.22
C THR A 78 12.78 0.86 -11.74
N PRO A 79 12.39 0.87 -10.46
CA PRO A 79 11.30 0.04 -9.96
C PRO A 79 10.00 0.23 -10.76
N THR A 80 9.29 -0.87 -10.97
CA THR A 80 8.00 -0.88 -11.66
C THR A 80 6.87 -1.05 -10.64
N LEU A 81 5.79 -0.29 -10.77
CA LEU A 81 4.62 -0.44 -9.91
C LEU A 81 3.85 -1.70 -10.31
N GLN A 82 3.61 -2.57 -9.33
CA GLN A 82 2.96 -3.86 -9.53
C GLN A 82 1.53 -3.89 -9.00
N ASN A 83 1.25 -3.09 -7.96
CA ASN A 83 -0.07 -3.01 -7.36
C ASN A 83 -0.28 -1.71 -6.60
N ILE A 84 -1.51 -1.23 -6.60
CA ILE A 84 -1.96 -0.11 -5.80
C ILE A 84 -3.24 -0.51 -5.07
N VAL A 85 -3.26 -0.23 -3.78
CA VAL A 85 -4.40 -0.45 -2.89
C VAL A 85 -4.93 0.90 -2.47
N ALA A 86 -6.22 1.14 -2.75
CA ALA A 86 -6.91 2.36 -2.36
C ALA A 86 -8.15 2.04 -1.53
N THR A 87 -8.56 3.01 -0.72
CA THR A 87 -9.84 3.01 -0.04
C THR A 87 -10.67 4.18 -0.51
N VAL A 88 -11.99 4.02 -0.46
CA VAL A 88 -12.96 5.07 -0.70
C VAL A 88 -14.18 4.84 0.20
N ASN A 89 -14.84 5.92 0.58
CA ASN A 89 -16.07 5.89 1.33
C ASN A 89 -17.25 6.22 0.41
N LEU A 90 -18.27 5.35 0.42
CA LEU A 90 -19.50 5.50 -0.34
C LEU A 90 -20.57 6.32 0.39
N ASP A 91 -20.34 6.69 1.65
CA ASP A 91 -21.21 7.56 2.47
C ASP A 91 -22.68 7.10 2.55
N CYS A 92 -22.90 5.78 2.49
CA CYS A 92 -24.21 5.17 2.65
C CYS A 92 -24.09 3.73 3.15
N ARG A 93 -25.11 3.25 3.87
CA ARG A 93 -25.22 1.84 4.24
C ARG A 93 -25.64 1.02 3.02
N LEU A 94 -25.03 -0.15 2.88
CA LEU A 94 -25.24 -1.04 1.74
C LEU A 94 -25.77 -2.39 2.19
N ASP A 95 -26.86 -2.83 1.55
CA ASP A 95 -27.30 -4.21 1.67
C ASP A 95 -26.49 -5.08 0.69
N LEU A 96 -25.52 -5.79 1.26
CA LEU A 96 -24.60 -6.66 0.53
C LEU A 96 -25.32 -7.80 -0.21
N LYS A 97 -26.45 -8.30 0.33
CA LYS A 97 -27.24 -9.35 -0.33
C LYS A 97 -27.88 -8.83 -1.60
N THR A 98 -28.50 -7.65 -1.54
CA THR A 98 -29.09 -6.99 -2.71
C THR A 98 -28.04 -6.72 -3.78
N ILE A 99 -26.84 -6.24 -3.39
CA ILE A 99 -25.74 -6.02 -4.35
C ILE A 99 -25.35 -7.33 -5.04
N ALA A 100 -25.14 -8.40 -4.27
CA ALA A 100 -24.72 -9.69 -4.83
C ALA A 100 -25.77 -10.33 -5.74
N LEU A 101 -27.06 -10.14 -5.45
CA LEU A 101 -28.15 -10.67 -6.26
C LEU A 101 -28.25 -9.99 -7.64
N HIS A 102 -28.00 -8.67 -7.70
CA HIS A 102 -28.18 -7.88 -8.92
C HIS A 102 -26.89 -7.73 -9.73
N ALA A 103 -25.71 -7.84 -9.11
CA ALA A 103 -24.43 -7.72 -9.78
C ALA A 103 -23.86 -9.09 -10.18
N ARG A 104 -23.92 -9.41 -11.47
CA ARG A 104 -23.38 -10.66 -12.04
C ARG A 104 -21.87 -10.87 -11.81
N ASN A 105 -21.14 -9.79 -11.57
CA ASN A 105 -19.69 -9.75 -11.33
C ASN A 105 -19.34 -9.57 -9.84
N ALA A 106 -20.26 -9.94 -8.95
CA ALA A 106 -20.09 -9.86 -7.51
C ALA A 106 -20.21 -11.25 -6.85
N GLU A 107 -19.32 -11.52 -5.90
CA GLU A 107 -19.33 -12.71 -5.06
C GLU A 107 -19.58 -12.29 -3.61
N TYR A 108 -20.49 -12.97 -2.92
CA TYR A 108 -20.76 -12.70 -1.50
C TYR A 108 -20.99 -14.00 -0.73
N ASN A 109 -20.15 -14.23 0.29
CA ASN A 109 -20.31 -15.33 1.23
C ASN A 109 -20.00 -14.83 2.65
N PRO A 110 -21.02 -14.38 3.42
CA PRO A 110 -20.81 -13.76 4.74
C PRO A 110 -20.16 -14.69 5.75
N LYS A 111 -20.32 -16.01 5.63
CA LYS A 111 -19.65 -16.99 6.51
C LYS A 111 -18.13 -17.00 6.29
N ARG A 112 -17.68 -16.68 5.09
CA ARG A 112 -16.26 -16.65 4.71
C ARG A 112 -15.65 -15.26 4.88
N PHE A 113 -16.36 -14.23 4.45
CA PHE A 113 -15.89 -12.86 4.46
C PHE A 113 -17.06 -11.86 4.44
N ALA A 114 -17.05 -10.89 5.36
CA ALA A 114 -18.13 -9.93 5.57
C ALA A 114 -18.10 -8.73 4.58
N ALA A 115 -17.79 -8.99 3.32
CA ALA A 115 -17.78 -7.99 2.25
C ALA A 115 -18.14 -8.62 0.91
N VAL A 116 -18.72 -7.83 0.02
CA VAL A 116 -18.95 -8.21 -1.38
C VAL A 116 -17.64 -8.05 -2.15
N ILE A 117 -17.27 -9.05 -2.94
CA ILE A 117 -16.11 -9.01 -3.82
C ILE A 117 -16.61 -8.73 -5.22
N MET A 118 -16.28 -7.58 -5.79
CA MET A 118 -16.73 -7.18 -7.12
C MET A 118 -15.54 -6.98 -8.06
N ARG A 119 -15.63 -7.47 -9.30
CA ARG A 119 -14.52 -7.42 -10.26
C ARG A 119 -14.93 -6.69 -11.53
N ILE A 120 -14.04 -5.86 -12.07
CA ILE A 120 -14.21 -5.24 -13.39
C ILE A 120 -12.97 -5.55 -14.24
N ARG A 121 -13.16 -5.56 -15.57
CA ARG A 121 -12.09 -5.92 -16.52
C ARG A 121 -11.20 -4.73 -16.86
N GLU A 122 -11.72 -3.51 -16.84
CA GLU A 122 -11.00 -2.32 -17.28
C GLU A 122 -11.27 -1.10 -16.38
N PRO A 123 -10.26 -0.63 -15.63
CA PRO A 123 -9.00 -1.31 -15.33
C PRO A 123 -9.22 -2.67 -14.65
N LYS A 124 -8.34 -3.66 -14.85
CA LYS A 124 -8.52 -4.99 -14.25
C LYS A 124 -8.30 -4.91 -12.75
N THR A 125 -9.38 -4.77 -11.99
CA THR A 125 -9.33 -4.54 -10.54
C THR A 125 -10.35 -5.39 -9.79
N THR A 126 -10.18 -5.43 -8.47
CA THR A 126 -11.10 -6.05 -7.52
C THR A 126 -11.45 -5.04 -6.43
N ALA A 127 -12.73 -4.91 -6.13
CA ALA A 127 -13.24 -4.13 -5.02
C ALA A 127 -13.78 -5.05 -3.92
N LEU A 128 -13.53 -4.68 -2.68
CA LEU A 128 -14.10 -5.28 -1.47
C LEU A 128 -15.03 -4.23 -0.86
N ILE A 129 -16.33 -4.49 -0.88
CA ILE A 129 -17.38 -3.53 -0.51
C ILE A 129 -18.01 -3.98 0.81
N PHE A 130 -17.94 -3.13 1.83
CA PHE A 130 -18.45 -3.42 3.17
C PHE A 130 -19.84 -2.81 3.37
N ALA A 131 -20.64 -3.41 4.25
CA ALA A 131 -21.99 -2.93 4.57
C ALA A 131 -22.01 -1.50 5.14
N SER A 132 -20.86 -1.02 5.65
CA SER A 132 -20.66 0.35 6.12
C SER A 132 -20.58 1.39 5.00
N GLY A 133 -20.43 0.98 3.73
CA GLY A 133 -20.13 1.89 2.62
C GLY A 133 -18.62 2.10 2.41
N LYS A 134 -17.75 1.61 3.29
CA LYS A 134 -16.31 1.54 3.01
C LYS A 134 -16.06 0.59 1.84
N MET A 135 -15.15 0.95 0.96
CA MET A 135 -14.74 0.13 -0.17
C MET A 135 -13.21 0.14 -0.30
N VAL A 136 -12.61 -1.03 -0.48
CA VAL A 136 -11.19 -1.20 -0.78
C VAL A 136 -11.06 -1.63 -2.23
N VAL A 137 -10.18 -0.99 -3.00
CA VAL A 137 -9.90 -1.30 -4.42
C VAL A 137 -8.45 -1.71 -4.57
N THR A 138 -8.19 -2.79 -5.30
CA THR A 138 -6.85 -3.35 -5.54
C THR A 138 -6.71 -3.92 -6.95
N GLY A 139 -5.48 -4.10 -7.42
CA GLY A 139 -5.12 -4.66 -8.73
C GLY A 139 -4.71 -3.61 -9.76
N ALA A 140 -4.89 -2.32 -9.46
CA ALA A 140 -4.46 -1.23 -10.34
C ALA A 140 -2.92 -1.11 -10.35
N LYS A 141 -2.36 -0.67 -11.48
CA LYS A 141 -0.92 -0.44 -11.66
C LYS A 141 -0.51 1.04 -11.67
N SER A 142 -1.49 1.94 -11.70
CA SER A 142 -1.32 3.39 -11.59
C SER A 142 -2.35 3.99 -10.64
N GLU A 143 -2.01 5.12 -10.05
CA GLU A 143 -2.87 5.86 -9.12
C GLU A 143 -4.14 6.34 -9.84
N ASP A 144 -4.00 6.75 -11.10
CA ASP A 144 -5.09 7.18 -11.95
C ASP A 144 -6.04 6.02 -12.29
N ASP A 145 -5.52 4.84 -12.62
CA ASP A 145 -6.34 3.64 -12.83
C ASP A 145 -7.05 3.23 -11.55
N SER A 146 -6.39 3.33 -10.40
CA SER A 146 -6.99 3.04 -9.09
C SER A 146 -8.17 3.97 -8.81
N LYS A 147 -8.00 5.27 -9.07
CA LYS A 147 -9.05 6.29 -8.92
C LYS A 147 -10.19 6.07 -9.92
N LEU A 148 -9.87 5.78 -11.19
CA LEU A 148 -10.85 5.49 -12.24
C LEU A 148 -11.67 4.24 -11.90
N ALA A 149 -11.01 3.15 -11.51
CA ALA A 149 -11.67 1.92 -11.08
C ALA A 149 -12.59 2.17 -9.87
N SER A 150 -12.10 2.89 -8.86
CA SER A 150 -12.89 3.24 -7.67
C SER A 150 -14.15 4.04 -8.03
N ARG A 151 -14.06 4.98 -8.98
CA ARG A 151 -15.22 5.71 -9.50
C ARG A 151 -16.18 4.80 -10.27
N LYS A 152 -15.66 3.88 -11.08
CA LYS A 152 -16.49 2.88 -11.81
C LYS A 152 -17.27 2.00 -10.83
N TYR A 153 -16.65 1.53 -9.75
CA TYR A 153 -17.34 0.78 -8.70
C TYR A 153 -18.42 1.59 -8.00
N ALA A 154 -18.11 2.83 -7.58
CA ALA A 154 -19.12 3.71 -6.99
C ALA A 154 -20.31 3.92 -7.94
N ARG A 155 -20.05 4.08 -9.25
CA ARG A 155 -21.11 4.22 -10.26
C ARG A 155 -21.95 2.95 -10.44
N ILE A 156 -21.35 1.77 -10.33
CA ILE A 156 -22.11 0.50 -10.34
C ILE A 156 -23.07 0.47 -9.14
N ILE A 157 -22.59 0.80 -7.94
CA ILE A 157 -23.43 0.84 -6.74
C ILE A 157 -24.56 1.86 -6.87
N GLN A 158 -24.31 3.04 -7.45
CA GLN A 158 -25.37 4.01 -7.78
C GLN A 158 -26.43 3.44 -8.73
N LYS A 159 -26.01 2.72 -9.77
CA LYS A 159 -26.93 2.09 -10.74
C LYS A 159 -27.78 0.97 -10.13
N LEU A 160 -27.35 0.38 -9.02
CA LEU A 160 -28.12 -0.60 -8.25
C LEU A 160 -29.16 0.05 -7.32
N GLY A 161 -29.27 1.38 -7.31
CA GLY A 161 -30.28 2.12 -6.54
C GLY A 161 -29.79 2.65 -5.19
N PHE A 162 -28.52 2.50 -4.85
CA PHE A 162 -27.96 3.06 -3.61
C PHE A 162 -27.50 4.50 -3.80
N ASN A 163 -27.69 5.36 -2.79
CA ASN A 163 -27.22 6.74 -2.80
C ASN A 163 -25.70 6.85 -2.49
N ALA A 164 -24.88 6.13 -3.25
CA ALA A 164 -23.45 6.10 -3.05
C ALA A 164 -22.78 7.38 -3.54
N LYS A 165 -21.90 7.95 -2.71
CA LYS A 165 -21.04 9.09 -3.05
C LYS A 165 -19.61 8.63 -3.27
N PHE A 166 -18.77 9.46 -3.87
CA PHE A 166 -17.35 9.18 -4.00
C PHE A 166 -16.60 10.13 -3.07
N THR A 167 -16.30 9.68 -1.87
CA THR A 167 -15.68 10.48 -0.80
C THR A 167 -14.46 9.77 -0.21
N ASP A 168 -13.55 10.52 0.39
CA ASP A 168 -12.38 9.98 1.11
C ASP A 168 -11.52 8.99 0.30
N PHE A 169 -11.34 9.25 -1.00
CA PHE A 169 -10.43 8.45 -1.81
C PHE A 169 -8.99 8.63 -1.33
N LYS A 170 -8.33 7.52 -0.97
CA LYS A 170 -6.97 7.53 -0.44
C LYS A 170 -6.20 6.30 -0.88
N ILE A 171 -4.97 6.51 -1.34
CA ILE A 171 -4.01 5.42 -1.54
C ILE A 171 -3.53 4.94 -0.17
N GLN A 172 -3.70 3.64 0.08
CA GLN A 172 -3.30 3.01 1.33
C GLN A 172 -1.95 2.32 1.20
N ASN A 173 -1.66 1.75 0.03
CA ASN A 173 -0.41 1.06 -0.23
C ASN A 173 -0.08 1.03 -1.72
N ILE A 174 1.21 1.08 -2.03
CA ILE A 174 1.81 0.90 -3.35
C ILE A 174 2.86 -0.20 -3.23
N VAL A 175 2.78 -1.17 -4.13
CA VAL A 175 3.76 -2.26 -4.24
C VAL A 175 4.58 -2.06 -5.51
N GLY A 176 5.88 -1.93 -5.34
CA GLY A 176 6.85 -1.89 -6.42
C GLY A 176 7.63 -3.21 -6.54
N SER A 177 8.19 -3.47 -7.71
CA SER A 177 9.21 -4.50 -7.87
C SER A 177 10.34 -4.04 -8.78
N CYS A 178 11.53 -4.58 -8.53
CA CYS A 178 12.71 -4.35 -9.35
C CYS A 178 13.52 -5.66 -9.45
N ASP A 179 14.30 -5.80 -10.51
CA ASP A 179 15.26 -6.89 -10.67
C ASP A 179 16.62 -6.28 -10.96
N ILE A 180 17.55 -6.42 -10.00
CA ILE A 180 18.88 -5.79 -10.08
C ILE A 180 19.87 -6.58 -10.95
N LYS A 181 19.45 -7.73 -11.50
CA LYS A 181 20.20 -8.52 -12.49
C LYS A 181 21.51 -9.14 -11.98
N PHE A 182 21.69 -9.26 -10.67
CA PHE A 182 22.77 -10.03 -10.08
C PHE A 182 22.34 -10.71 -8.78
N PRO A 183 22.91 -11.89 -8.47
CA PRO A 183 22.59 -12.62 -7.24
C PRO A 183 23.17 -11.93 -6.00
N ILE A 184 22.49 -12.07 -4.85
CA ILE A 184 22.83 -11.40 -3.58
C ILE A 184 23.17 -12.44 -2.50
N ARG A 185 24.21 -12.16 -1.70
CA ARG A 185 24.60 -12.92 -0.50
C ARG A 185 23.75 -12.49 0.70
N LEU A 186 22.56 -13.08 0.82
CA LEU A 186 21.58 -12.72 1.85
C LEU A 186 22.08 -12.98 3.27
N GLU A 187 22.89 -14.01 3.49
CA GLU A 187 23.46 -14.33 4.80
C GLU A 187 24.37 -13.19 5.30
N GLY A 188 25.22 -12.68 4.41
CA GLY A 188 26.09 -11.54 4.70
C GLY A 188 25.30 -10.25 4.95
N LEU A 189 24.26 -10.01 4.12
CA LEU A 189 23.37 -8.86 4.29
C LEU A 189 22.62 -8.92 5.62
N ALA A 190 22.05 -10.09 5.96
CA ALA A 190 21.34 -10.31 7.22
C ALA A 190 22.26 -10.11 8.43
N SER A 191 23.50 -10.57 8.36
CA SER A 191 24.48 -10.40 9.43
C SER A 191 24.89 -8.93 9.61
N ARG A 192 25.29 -8.21 8.54
CA ARG A 192 25.72 -6.80 8.61
C ARG A 192 24.58 -5.85 8.94
N HIS A 193 23.36 -6.13 8.47
CA HIS A 193 22.17 -5.29 8.65
C HIS A 193 21.13 -5.97 9.57
N HIS A 194 21.58 -6.70 10.60
CA HIS A 194 20.72 -7.51 11.47
C HIS A 194 19.61 -6.69 12.17
N ASN A 195 19.87 -5.41 12.49
CA ASN A 195 18.88 -4.53 13.11
C ASN A 195 17.67 -4.21 12.21
N PHE A 196 17.84 -4.35 10.89
CA PHE A 196 16.82 -4.03 9.89
C PHE A 196 16.35 -5.27 9.13
N SER A 197 17.05 -6.40 9.25
CA SER A 197 16.87 -7.57 8.42
C SER A 197 16.35 -8.75 9.22
N SER A 198 15.43 -9.51 8.62
CA SER A 198 15.01 -10.82 9.11
C SER A 198 15.13 -11.80 7.97
N TYR A 199 15.95 -12.85 8.14
CA TYR A 199 16.19 -13.85 7.12
C TYR A 199 16.18 -15.25 7.76
N GLU A 200 15.07 -15.95 7.54
CA GLU A 200 14.83 -17.31 8.02
C GLU A 200 14.43 -18.16 6.80
N PRO A 201 15.40 -18.69 6.03
CA PRO A 201 15.15 -19.31 4.72
C PRO A 201 14.19 -20.51 4.79
N GLU A 202 14.16 -21.21 5.93
CA GLU A 202 13.22 -22.30 6.20
C GLU A 202 11.76 -21.84 6.31
N LEU A 203 11.54 -20.59 6.74
CA LEU A 203 10.20 -20.00 6.90
C LEU A 203 9.80 -19.18 5.66
N PHE A 204 10.75 -18.46 5.07
CA PHE A 204 10.51 -17.61 3.91
C PHE A 204 11.78 -17.46 3.05
N PRO A 205 11.70 -17.68 1.72
CA PRO A 205 12.88 -17.73 0.85
C PRO A 205 13.57 -16.38 0.57
N GLY A 206 13.00 -15.25 1.03
CA GLY A 206 13.57 -13.92 0.86
C GLY A 206 14.00 -13.30 2.18
N LEU A 207 14.92 -12.34 2.13
CA LEU A 207 15.24 -11.49 3.26
C LEU A 207 14.21 -10.37 3.38
N ILE A 208 13.67 -10.18 4.59
CA ILE A 208 12.76 -9.06 4.90
C ILE A 208 13.60 -7.92 5.45
N TYR A 209 13.71 -6.83 4.70
CA TYR A 209 14.42 -5.62 5.10
C TYR A 209 13.43 -4.52 5.48
N ARG A 210 13.50 -4.02 6.70
CA ARG A 210 12.63 -2.97 7.24
C ARG A 210 13.38 -1.64 7.24
N MET A 211 13.17 -0.85 6.19
CA MET A 211 13.73 0.49 6.09
C MET A 211 12.96 1.46 7.00
N VAL A 212 13.70 2.26 7.78
CA VAL A 212 13.10 3.21 8.73
C VAL A 212 12.64 4.49 8.02
N LYS A 213 13.44 4.99 7.07
CA LYS A 213 13.15 6.23 6.33
C LYS A 213 13.57 6.06 4.85
N PRO A 214 12.64 6.10 3.89
CA PRO A 214 11.18 6.06 4.09
C PRO A 214 10.74 4.75 4.76
N LYS A 215 9.57 4.74 5.41
CA LYS A 215 9.08 3.56 6.15
C LYS A 215 8.57 2.51 5.17
N ILE A 216 9.48 1.70 4.63
CA ILE A 216 9.24 0.72 3.57
C ILE A 216 9.73 -0.66 3.99
N VAL A 217 9.02 -1.69 3.58
CA VAL A 217 9.45 -3.08 3.73
C VAL A 217 9.88 -3.59 2.35
N LEU A 218 11.09 -4.15 2.28
CA LEU A 218 11.63 -4.78 1.09
C LEU A 218 11.71 -6.28 1.30
N LEU A 219 11.32 -7.05 0.29
CA LEU A 219 11.55 -8.49 0.20
C LEU A 219 12.64 -8.70 -0.85
N ILE A 220 13.81 -9.13 -0.41
CA ILE A 220 15.00 -9.26 -1.25
C ILE A 220 15.27 -10.75 -1.46
N PHE A 221 15.28 -11.20 -2.71
CA PHE A 221 15.50 -12.60 -3.05
C PHE A 221 16.95 -12.83 -3.48
N VAL A 222 17.46 -14.05 -3.28
CA VAL A 222 18.82 -14.46 -3.67
C VAL A 222 19.11 -14.17 -5.15
N SER A 223 18.09 -14.21 -6.01
CA SER A 223 18.17 -13.94 -7.44
C SER A 223 18.41 -12.48 -7.82
N GLY A 224 18.31 -11.53 -6.88
CA GLY A 224 18.35 -10.09 -7.17
C GLY A 224 16.98 -9.46 -7.45
N LYS A 225 15.91 -10.26 -7.41
CA LYS A 225 14.55 -9.71 -7.44
C LYS A 225 14.22 -9.06 -6.11
N ILE A 226 13.54 -7.92 -6.16
CA ILE A 226 13.16 -7.12 -5.01
C ILE A 226 11.69 -6.76 -5.13
N VAL A 227 10.95 -6.89 -4.04
CA VAL A 227 9.59 -6.34 -3.89
C VAL A 227 9.63 -5.27 -2.80
N LEU A 228 9.06 -4.10 -3.07
CA LEU A 228 8.95 -2.99 -2.15
C LEU A 228 7.47 -2.77 -1.81
N THR A 229 7.13 -2.65 -0.53
CA THR A 229 5.76 -2.42 -0.07
C THR A 229 5.71 -1.50 1.16
N GLY A 230 4.55 -0.90 1.41
CA GLY A 230 4.31 0.03 2.52
C GLY A 230 4.32 1.50 2.11
N ALA A 231 4.58 1.81 0.84
CA ALA A 231 4.57 3.16 0.31
C ALA A 231 3.14 3.69 0.14
N LYS A 232 2.93 4.98 0.41
CA LYS A 232 1.67 5.68 0.10
C LYS A 232 1.79 6.57 -1.14
N VAL A 233 3.02 6.97 -1.47
CA VAL A 233 3.34 7.74 -2.67
C VAL A 233 4.43 7.03 -3.45
N ARG A 234 4.38 7.08 -4.78
CA ARG A 234 5.32 6.35 -5.64
C ARG A 234 6.78 6.75 -5.41
N ASP A 235 7.03 8.01 -5.04
CA ASP A 235 8.38 8.52 -4.80
C ASP A 235 9.08 7.82 -3.63
N GLU A 236 8.33 7.32 -2.64
CA GLU A 236 8.89 6.51 -1.55
C GLU A 236 9.47 5.18 -2.07
N ILE A 237 8.88 4.59 -3.12
CA ILE A 237 9.41 3.38 -3.75
C ILE A 237 10.74 3.67 -4.46
N TYR A 238 10.80 4.77 -5.21
CA TYR A 238 12.01 5.17 -5.93
C TYR A 238 13.12 5.52 -4.95
N HIS A 239 12.82 6.33 -3.95
CA HIS A 239 13.80 6.73 -2.94
C HIS A 239 14.29 5.54 -2.10
N ALA A 240 13.41 4.63 -1.69
CA ALA A 240 13.83 3.41 -1.00
C ALA A 240 14.75 2.54 -1.86
N PHE A 241 14.48 2.46 -3.16
CA PHE A 241 15.34 1.71 -4.08
C PHE A 241 16.71 2.37 -4.25
N GLU A 242 16.78 3.68 -4.41
CA GLU A 242 18.04 4.44 -4.49
C GLU A 242 18.91 4.24 -3.25
N LEU A 243 18.31 4.21 -2.06
CA LEU A 243 19.03 3.99 -0.80
C LEU A 243 19.55 2.56 -0.64
N ILE A 244 18.75 1.56 -1.04
CA ILE A 244 19.15 0.15 -0.84
C ILE A 244 20.09 -0.35 -1.94
N TYR A 245 19.98 0.15 -3.17
CA TYR A 245 20.76 -0.34 -4.30
C TYR A 245 22.29 -0.41 -4.05
N PRO A 246 22.97 0.65 -3.56
CA PRO A 246 24.40 0.58 -3.29
C PRO A 246 24.74 -0.46 -2.20
N VAL A 247 23.88 -0.61 -1.19
CA VAL A 247 24.03 -1.65 -0.16
C VAL A 247 24.00 -3.03 -0.81
N LEU A 248 23.06 -3.30 -1.71
CA LEU A 248 22.96 -4.61 -2.38
C LEU A 248 24.15 -4.90 -3.29
N GLN A 249 24.75 -3.86 -3.87
CA GLN A 249 25.93 -3.99 -4.72
C GLN A 249 27.14 -4.53 -3.93
N ASP A 250 27.32 -4.12 -2.67
CA ASP A 250 28.35 -4.66 -1.76
C ASP A 250 28.18 -6.17 -1.48
N PHE A 251 26.96 -6.68 -1.59
CA PHE A 251 26.62 -8.08 -1.30
C PHE A 251 26.40 -8.90 -2.57
N ARG A 252 26.81 -8.39 -3.74
CA ARG A 252 26.78 -9.16 -4.99
C ARG A 252 27.58 -10.45 -4.81
N LYS A 253 26.97 -11.60 -5.11
CA LYS A 253 27.71 -12.87 -5.21
C LYS A 253 28.61 -12.79 -6.45
N VAL A 254 29.91 -12.91 -6.22
CA VAL A 254 30.94 -13.13 -7.25
C VAL A 254 30.94 -14.60 -7.63
#